data_AF-I3D5C0-F1
#
_entry.id   AF-I3D5C0-F1
#
_cell.length_a   1.000
_cell.length_b   1.000
_cell.length_c   1.000
_cell.angle_alpha   90.00
_cell.angle_beta   90.00
_cell.angle_gamma   90.00
#
_symmetry.space_group_name_H-M   'P 1'
#
loop_
_entity.id
_entity.type
_entity.pdbx_description
1 polymer ?
#
loop_
_entity_poly.entity_id
_entity_poly.type
_entity_poly.pdbx_seq_one_letter_code
_entity_poly.pdbx_strand_id
1 'polypeptide(L)'
;MKILVPSPVTPDKNSVRIVYVSEIMKQVKKKIDLDFFWFIYQPDRINSSTHQDFKILDIHDFNNALDCLMDIKPDCVMIGPNFEPIQYAFSISCKKLKIPLIVFYYFGYEFEKFQSIRGPKKIISTLRNIFSNSIPTDSDKQKSFLRRLNFILYKIKFLSKTRKTVGQKN
;
A
#
# COMPACT_ATOMS: atom_id res chain seq x y z
N MET A 1 10.42 12.59 -14.17
CA MET A 1 9.11 12.44 -13.51
C MET A 1 9.23 11.44 -12.36
N LYS A 2 8.63 11.70 -11.20
CA LYS A 2 8.65 10.83 -10.02
C LYS A 2 7.29 10.20 -9.78
N ILE A 3 7.22 8.88 -9.75
CA ILE A 3 5.96 8.14 -9.49
C ILE A 3 6.13 7.27 -8.25
N LEU A 4 5.19 7.39 -7.31
CA LEU A 4 5.15 6.60 -6.07
C LEU A 4 3.98 5.62 -6.06
N VAL A 5 4.23 4.37 -5.68
CA VAL A 5 3.20 3.31 -5.64
C VAL A 5 3.24 2.59 -4.30
N PRO A 6 2.25 2.82 -3.42
CA PRO A 6 2.06 2.04 -2.21
C PRO A 6 1.63 0.60 -2.53
N SER A 7 2.34 -0.40 -2.00
CA SER A 7 2.07 -1.81 -2.21
C SER A 7 2.27 -2.67 -0.94
N PRO A 8 1.40 -3.66 -0.67
CA PRO A 8 1.62 -4.63 0.40
C PRO A 8 2.64 -5.72 0.02
N VAL A 9 3.02 -5.78 -1.26
CA VAL A 9 3.90 -6.79 -1.83
C VAL A 9 5.08 -6.11 -2.51
N THR A 10 6.26 -6.69 -2.30
CA THR A 10 7.51 -6.27 -2.92
C THR A 10 7.51 -6.60 -4.42
N PRO A 11 8.24 -5.83 -5.25
CA PRO A 11 8.21 -5.96 -6.71
C PRO A 11 8.86 -7.25 -7.26
N ASP A 12 9.58 -8.00 -6.44
CA ASP A 12 10.10 -9.34 -6.76
C ASP A 12 9.00 -10.42 -6.75
N LYS A 13 7.85 -10.16 -6.12
CA LYS A 13 6.74 -11.12 -6.06
C LYS A 13 5.84 -11.00 -7.29
N ASN A 14 5.47 -12.16 -7.85
CA ASN A 14 4.52 -12.22 -8.95
C ASN A 14 3.09 -11.93 -8.43
N SER A 15 2.60 -10.71 -8.67
CA SER A 15 1.21 -10.34 -8.41
C SER A 15 0.68 -9.47 -9.53
N VAL A 16 -0.64 -9.51 -9.77
CA VAL A 16 -1.31 -8.73 -10.82
C VAL A 16 -0.93 -7.25 -10.78
N ARG A 17 -0.91 -6.65 -9.58
CA ARG A 17 -0.51 -5.26 -9.38
C ARG A 17 0.94 -5.01 -9.82
N ILE A 18 1.87 -5.88 -9.40
CA ILE A 18 3.29 -5.74 -9.74
C ILE A 18 3.49 -5.87 -11.26
N VAL A 19 2.92 -6.89 -11.89
CA VAL A 19 3.03 -7.11 -13.35
C VAL A 19 2.47 -5.89 -14.11
N TYR A 20 1.26 -5.47 -13.77
CA TYR A 20 0.60 -4.37 -14.46
C TYR A 20 1.36 -3.05 -14.33
N VAL A 21 1.69 -2.65 -13.09
CA VAL A 21 2.40 -1.39 -12.86
C VAL A 21 3.78 -1.43 -13.51
N SER A 22 4.51 -2.55 -13.39
CA SER A 22 5.84 -2.68 -13.98
C SER A 22 5.81 -2.56 -15.51
N GLU A 23 4.81 -3.15 -16.17
CA GLU A 23 4.69 -3.03 -17.62
C GLU A 23 4.33 -1.60 -18.05
N ILE A 24 3.45 -0.89 -17.33
CA ILE A 24 3.20 0.53 -17.60
C ILE A 24 4.49 1.34 -17.42
N MET A 25 5.20 1.15 -16.30
CA MET A 25 6.42 1.91 -16.02
C MET A 25 7.48 1.65 -17.10
N LYS A 26 7.60 0.41 -17.59
CA LYS A 26 8.48 0.05 -18.70
C LYS A 26 8.14 0.82 -19.99
N GLN A 27 6.86 1.00 -20.31
CA GLN A 27 6.45 1.77 -21.50
C GLN A 27 6.61 3.28 -21.30
N VAL A 28 6.37 3.78 -20.08
CA VAL A 28 6.55 5.20 -19.74
C VAL A 28 8.03 5.60 -19.81
N LYS A 29 8.93 4.77 -19.28
CA LYS A 29 10.39 4.98 -19.32
C LYS A 29 10.97 5.14 -20.72
N LYS A 30 10.34 4.55 -21.74
CA LYS A 30 10.77 4.72 -23.13
C LYS A 30 10.51 6.12 -23.69
N LYS A 31 9.65 6.90 -23.03
CA LYS A 31 9.18 8.20 -23.51
C LYS A 31 9.68 9.37 -22.66
N ILE A 32 9.87 9.14 -21.36
CA ILE A 32 10.27 10.16 -20.41
C ILE A 32 11.25 9.59 -19.38
N ASP A 33 12.09 10.47 -18.83
CA ASP A 33 12.90 10.15 -17.67
C ASP A 33 12.01 9.93 -16.44
N LEU A 34 12.16 8.78 -15.80
CA LEU A 34 11.25 8.30 -14.75
C LEU A 34 12.03 7.75 -13.55
N ASP A 35 11.83 8.41 -12.42
CA ASP A 35 12.16 7.93 -11.09
C ASP A 35 10.95 7.19 -10.50
N PHE A 36 11.08 5.89 -10.29
CA PHE A 36 9.97 5.05 -9.83
C PHE A 36 10.20 4.54 -8.40
N PHE A 37 9.20 4.71 -7.53
CA PHE A 37 9.28 4.37 -6.12
C PHE A 37 8.17 3.39 -5.71
N TRP A 38 8.58 2.25 -5.15
CA TRP A 38 7.69 1.32 -4.46
C TRP A 38 7.68 1.62 -2.97
N PHE A 39 6.55 2.07 -2.44
CA PHE A 39 6.35 2.20 -1.01
C PHE A 39 5.77 0.91 -0.45
N ILE A 40 6.59 0.10 0.20
CA ILE A 40 6.22 -1.22 0.69
C ILE A 40 5.73 -1.12 2.12
N TYR A 41 4.51 -1.61 2.34
CA TYR A 41 3.93 -1.73 3.67
C TYR A 41 3.74 -3.20 4.03
N GLN A 42 4.77 -3.76 4.67
CA GLN A 42 4.77 -5.10 5.25
C GLN A 42 5.00 -5.02 6.76
N PRO A 43 4.70 -6.09 7.52
CA PRO A 43 4.90 -6.12 8.96
C PRO A 43 6.37 -6.13 9.38
N ASP A 44 7.21 -6.79 8.59
CA ASP A 44 8.66 -6.79 8.81
C ASP A 44 9.29 -5.64 8.05
N ARG A 45 10.34 -5.07 8.65
CA ARG A 45 11.23 -4.16 7.94
C ARG A 45 11.88 -4.90 6.79
N ILE A 46 11.85 -4.28 5.62
CA ILE A 46 12.66 -4.66 4.47
C ILE A 46 13.78 -3.65 4.29
N ASN A 47 14.89 -4.09 3.68
CA ASN A 47 15.96 -3.17 3.34
C ASN A 47 15.50 -2.28 2.18
N SER A 48 15.42 -0.99 2.43
CA SER A 48 15.27 0.01 1.37
C SER A 48 16.42 -0.16 0.38
N SER A 49 16.11 -0.42 -0.89
CA SER A 49 17.08 -0.75 -1.93
C SER A 49 16.85 0.10 -3.17
N THR A 50 17.95 0.45 -3.85
CA THR A 50 17.89 1.05 -5.18
C THR A 50 18.23 -0.03 -6.20
N HIS A 51 17.28 -0.31 -7.08
CA HIS A 51 17.48 -1.12 -8.28
C HIS A 51 17.71 -0.18 -9.46
N GLN A 52 18.23 -0.74 -10.57
CA GLN A 52 18.41 0.01 -11.82
C GLN A 52 17.11 0.70 -12.25
N ASP A 53 15.95 0.07 -11.97
CA ASP A 53 14.67 0.55 -12.45
C ASP A 53 13.78 1.24 -11.41
N PHE A 54 14.02 1.04 -10.13
CA PHE A 54 13.13 1.55 -9.08
C PHE A 54 13.81 1.61 -7.72
N LYS A 55 13.21 2.38 -6.82
CA LYS A 55 13.61 2.46 -5.42
C LYS A 55 12.53 1.81 -4.55
N ILE A 56 12.93 0.96 -3.63
CA ILE A 56 12.07 0.38 -2.61
C ILE A 56 12.19 1.25 -1.35
N LEU A 57 11.03 1.68 -0.83
CA LEU A 57 10.89 2.43 0.41
C LEU A 57 10.11 1.58 1.41
N ASP A 58 10.60 1.49 2.64
CA ASP A 58 9.94 0.74 3.71
C ASP A 58 9.02 1.65 4.55
N ILE A 59 7.80 1.19 4.85
CA ILE A 59 6.82 1.94 5.65
C ILE A 59 7.33 2.36 7.04
N HIS A 60 8.24 1.60 7.64
CA HIS A 60 8.78 1.84 8.97
C HIS A 60 9.84 2.94 8.99
N ASP A 61 10.26 3.45 7.83
CA ASP A 61 11.16 4.60 7.71
C ASP A 61 10.39 5.95 7.75
N PHE A 62 9.06 5.91 7.74
CA PHE A 62 8.20 7.10 7.73
C PHE A 62 7.20 7.07 8.89
N ASN A 63 7.01 8.22 9.56
CA ASN A 63 6.00 8.27 10.63
C ASN A 63 4.57 8.27 10.11
N ASN A 64 4.34 8.83 8.91
CA ASN A 64 3.04 8.99 8.28
C ASN A 64 3.19 9.25 6.76
N ALA A 65 2.07 9.26 6.02
CA ALA A 65 2.14 9.41 4.56
C ALA A 65 2.58 10.81 4.10
N LEU A 66 2.28 11.86 4.86
CA LEU A 66 2.67 13.23 4.51
C LEU A 66 4.19 13.36 4.55
N ASP A 67 4.84 12.79 5.57
CA ASP A 67 6.30 12.79 5.70
C ASP A 67 6.95 12.13 4.48
N CYS A 68 6.44 10.97 4.06
CA CYS A 68 6.91 10.28 2.86
C CYS A 68 6.78 11.14 1.59
N LEU A 69 5.62 11.78 1.39
CA LEU A 69 5.40 12.63 0.22
C LEU A 69 6.25 13.91 0.26
N MET A 70 6.53 14.47 1.43
CA MET A 70 7.40 15.64 1.57
C MET A 70 8.87 15.32 1.30
N ASP A 71 9.31 14.10 1.63
CA ASP A 71 10.66 13.62 1.36
C ASP A 71 10.85 13.31 -0.15
N ILE A 72 10.00 12.44 -0.70
CA ILE A 72 10.13 11.97 -2.09
C ILE A 72 9.73 13.04 -3.11
N LYS A 73 8.71 13.85 -2.79
CA LYS A 73 8.07 14.84 -3.67
C LYS A 73 7.69 14.24 -5.04
N PRO A 74 6.81 13.22 -5.09
CA PRO A 74 6.43 12.61 -6.35
C PRO A 74 5.51 13.52 -7.18
N ASP A 75 5.59 13.41 -8.50
CA ASP A 75 4.71 14.09 -9.45
C ASP A 75 3.31 13.47 -9.48
N CYS A 76 3.20 12.18 -9.17
CA CYS A 76 1.93 11.51 -8.93
C CYS A 76 2.08 10.28 -8.03
N VAL A 77 0.97 9.86 -7.44
CA VAL A 77 0.87 8.62 -6.65
C VAL A 77 -0.13 7.68 -7.32
N MET A 78 0.24 6.42 -7.50
CA MET A 78 -0.68 5.40 -8.00
C MET A 78 -1.18 4.50 -6.87
N ILE A 79 -2.50 4.35 -6.75
CA ILE A 79 -3.13 3.49 -5.74
C ILE A 79 -4.17 2.56 -6.38
N GLY A 80 -4.53 1.52 -5.64
CA GLY A 80 -5.64 0.64 -6.03
C GLY A 80 -7.00 1.19 -5.60
N PRO A 81 -8.07 0.50 -6.00
CA PRO A 81 -9.44 0.99 -5.80
C PRO A 81 -10.03 0.59 -4.44
N ASN A 82 -9.39 -0.37 -3.76
CA ASN A 82 -9.88 -0.90 -2.49
C ASN A 82 -9.55 0.04 -1.34
N PHE A 83 -10.48 0.15 -0.38
CA PHE A 83 -10.22 0.86 0.86
C PHE A 83 -9.15 0.13 1.69
N GLU A 84 -7.95 0.70 1.73
CA GLU A 84 -6.80 0.21 2.47
C GLU A 84 -6.21 1.38 3.27
N PRO A 85 -6.05 1.28 4.62
CA PRO A 85 -5.70 2.44 5.45
C PRO A 85 -4.43 3.19 5.04
N ILE A 86 -3.40 2.51 4.55
CA ILE A 86 -2.16 3.13 4.07
C ILE A 86 -2.42 3.88 2.77
N GLN A 87 -3.12 3.27 1.81
CA GLN A 87 -3.48 3.95 0.57
C GLN A 87 -4.38 5.16 0.83
N TYR A 88 -5.34 5.05 1.76
CA TYR A 88 -6.17 6.18 2.16
C TYR A 88 -5.37 7.30 2.84
N ALA A 89 -4.34 6.96 3.63
CA ALA A 89 -3.40 7.94 4.18
C ALA A 89 -2.65 8.70 3.08
N PHE A 90 -2.22 8.01 2.02
CA PHE A 90 -1.66 8.67 0.83
C PHE A 90 -2.69 9.55 0.13
N SER A 91 -3.93 9.11 -0.08
CA SER A 91 -4.97 9.91 -0.74
C SER A 91 -5.22 11.25 -0.05
N ILE A 92 -5.34 11.27 1.28
CA ILE A 92 -5.58 12.53 2.03
C ILE A 92 -4.34 13.45 2.00
N SER A 93 -3.14 12.88 1.99
CA SER A 93 -1.89 13.65 1.92
C SER A 93 -1.67 14.23 0.53
N CYS A 94 -1.97 13.47 -0.52
CA CYS A 94 -1.95 13.93 -1.92
C CYS A 94 -2.91 15.09 -2.12
N LYS A 95 -4.13 15.01 -1.56
CA LYS A 95 -5.11 16.11 -1.60
C LYS A 95 -4.54 17.39 -0.97
N LYS A 96 -3.86 17.29 0.18
CA LYS A 96 -3.23 18.44 0.85
C LYS A 96 -2.09 19.05 0.03
N LEU A 97 -1.25 18.20 -0.56
CA LEU A 97 -0.08 18.63 -1.33
C LEU A 97 -0.40 18.94 -2.81
N LYS A 98 -1.66 18.79 -3.24
CA LYS A 98 -2.09 18.90 -4.65
C LYS A 98 -1.31 17.96 -5.59
N ILE A 99 -0.93 16.78 -5.11
CA ILE A 99 -0.28 15.74 -5.91
C ILE A 99 -1.38 14.92 -6.59
N PRO A 100 -1.35 14.75 -7.93
CA PRO A 100 -2.25 13.88 -8.68
C PRO A 100 -2.27 12.45 -8.14
N LEU A 101 -3.47 11.91 -7.96
CA LEU A 101 -3.72 10.54 -7.54
C LEU A 101 -4.27 9.73 -8.73
N ILE A 102 -3.56 8.69 -9.13
CA ILE A 102 -3.96 7.79 -10.21
C ILE A 102 -4.51 6.52 -9.58
N VAL A 103 -5.80 6.27 -9.76
CA VAL A 103 -6.43 5.04 -9.28
C VAL A 103 -6.45 4.03 -10.42
N PHE A 104 -5.83 2.88 -10.20
CA PHE A 104 -5.90 1.77 -11.16
C PHE A 104 -7.01 0.80 -10.78
N TYR A 105 -7.79 0.40 -11.78
CA TYR A 105 -8.82 -0.62 -11.65
C TYR A 105 -8.47 -1.76 -12.61
N TYR A 106 -8.28 -2.98 -12.09
CA TYR A 106 -7.85 -4.13 -12.88
C TYR A 106 -9.00 -5.11 -13.20
N PHE A 107 -10.24 -4.76 -12.87
CA PHE A 107 -11.39 -5.63 -13.12
C PHE A 107 -12.12 -5.17 -14.38
N GLY A 108 -12.12 -6.01 -15.41
CA GLY A 108 -12.91 -5.86 -16.64
C GLY A 108 -14.25 -6.60 -16.62
N TYR A 109 -14.57 -7.31 -15.53
CA TYR A 109 -15.87 -7.93 -15.32
C TYR A 109 -16.53 -7.35 -14.07
N GLU A 110 -17.76 -6.87 -14.23
CA GLU A 110 -18.63 -6.47 -13.15
C GLU A 110 -18.67 -7.59 -12.11
N PHE A 111 -18.17 -7.31 -10.91
CA PHE A 111 -18.60 -8.07 -9.74
C PHE A 111 -20.02 -7.61 -9.42
N GLU A 112 -20.98 -7.99 -10.27
CA GLU A 112 -22.30 -8.28 -9.75
C GLU A 112 -22.09 -9.25 -8.58
N LYS A 113 -22.53 -8.83 -7.39
CA LYS A 113 -22.59 -9.66 -6.19
C LYS A 113 -21.24 -9.98 -5.55
N PHE A 114 -20.56 -8.97 -4.99
CA PHE A 114 -20.04 -9.16 -3.64
C PHE A 114 -21.25 -9.20 -2.68
N GLN A 115 -21.97 -10.31 -2.72
CA GLN A 115 -23.10 -10.58 -1.83
C GLN A 115 -22.64 -10.31 -0.40
N SER A 116 -23.38 -9.42 0.25
CA SER A 116 -23.45 -9.29 1.70
C SER A 116 -23.94 -10.60 2.31
N ILE A 117 -23.10 -11.63 2.37
CA ILE A 117 -23.40 -12.85 3.12
C ILE A 117 -23.03 -12.58 4.58
N ARG A 118 -23.93 -11.87 5.26
CA ARG A 118 -23.93 -11.64 6.71
C ARG A 118 -24.33 -12.94 7.40
N GLY A 119 -23.35 -13.70 7.90
CA GLY A 119 -23.59 -14.92 8.68
C GLY A 119 -22.56 -15.10 9.79
N PRO A 120 -22.95 -15.66 10.96
CA PRO A 120 -22.08 -15.77 12.15
C PRO A 120 -20.83 -16.62 11.92
N LYS A 121 -20.90 -17.63 11.04
CA LYS A 121 -19.75 -18.48 10.67
C LYS A 121 -18.63 -17.71 9.94
N LYS A 122 -18.97 -16.67 9.16
CA LYS A 122 -17.99 -15.82 8.46
C LYS A 122 -17.39 -14.76 9.39
N ILE A 123 -18.11 -14.34 10.43
CA ILE A 123 -17.59 -13.45 11.48
C ILE A 123 -16.53 -14.19 12.29
N ILE A 124 -16.81 -15.43 12.71
CA ILE A 124 -15.85 -16.27 13.43
C ILE A 124 -14.60 -16.54 12.57
N SER A 125 -14.77 -16.86 11.28
CA SER A 125 -13.61 -17.08 10.40
C SER A 125 -12.83 -15.78 10.11
N THR A 126 -13.51 -14.63 10.02
CA THR A 126 -12.87 -13.31 9.89
C THR A 126 -12.09 -12.95 11.16
N LEU A 127 -12.66 -13.18 12.34
CA LEU A 127 -11.99 -12.97 13.63
C LEU A 127 -10.80 -13.93 13.77
N ARG A 128 -10.96 -15.21 13.48
CA ARG A 128 -9.86 -16.20 13.50
C ARG A 128 -8.74 -15.81 12.54
N ASN A 129 -9.11 -15.27 11.37
CA ASN A 129 -8.18 -14.72 10.41
C ASN A 129 -7.48 -13.46 10.93
N ILE A 130 -8.12 -12.60 11.73
CA ILE A 130 -7.50 -11.41 12.35
C ILE A 130 -6.55 -11.81 13.47
N PHE A 131 -6.91 -12.83 14.26
CA PHE A 131 -6.09 -13.41 15.33
C PHE A 131 -5.05 -14.43 14.81
N SER A 132 -4.86 -14.54 13.50
CA SER A 132 -3.84 -15.45 12.95
C SER A 132 -2.44 -14.96 13.26
N ASN A 133 -1.54 -15.91 13.53
CA ASN A 133 -0.11 -15.66 13.76
C ASN A 133 0.68 -15.48 12.45
N SER A 134 -0.01 -15.47 11.30
CA SER A 134 0.57 -15.30 9.97
C SER A 134 -0.26 -14.35 9.10
N ILE A 135 0.39 -13.74 8.12
CA ILE A 135 -0.14 -12.86 7.08
C ILE A 135 0.22 -13.48 5.73
N PRO A 136 -0.59 -13.32 4.66
CA PRO A 136 -0.32 -13.94 3.35
C PRO A 136 1.04 -13.63 2.73
N THR A 137 1.74 -12.60 3.22
CA THR A 137 3.06 -12.18 2.76
C THR A 137 4.22 -12.81 3.53
N ASP A 138 3.94 -13.50 4.65
CA ASP A 138 4.96 -14.07 5.55
C ASP A 138 5.66 -15.29 4.92
N SER A 139 6.94 -15.46 5.26
CA SER A 139 7.67 -16.72 5.08
C SER A 139 7.42 -17.67 6.28
N ASP A 140 7.67 -18.97 6.13
CA ASP A 140 7.41 -19.98 7.17
C ASP A 140 8.07 -19.72 8.54
N LYS A 141 9.12 -18.89 8.56
CA LYS A 141 9.90 -18.53 9.76
C LYS A 141 9.34 -17.32 10.53
N GLN A 142 8.34 -16.61 10.01
CA GLN A 142 7.89 -15.30 10.54
C GLN A 142 6.61 -15.35 11.39
N LYS A 143 6.24 -16.52 11.93
CA LYS A 143 5.03 -16.66 12.75
C LYS A 143 5.22 -16.02 14.12
N SER A 144 4.49 -14.94 14.42
CA SER A 144 4.46 -14.32 15.76
C SER A 144 3.02 -14.21 16.29
N PHE A 145 2.85 -14.29 17.61
CA PHE A 145 1.52 -14.18 18.21
C PHE A 145 0.84 -12.85 17.82
N LEU A 146 -0.41 -12.91 17.34
CA LEU A 146 -1.21 -11.74 16.94
C LEU A 146 -0.58 -10.83 15.87
N ARG A 147 0.34 -11.35 15.06
CA ARG A 147 1.08 -10.60 14.04
C ARG A 147 0.18 -9.77 13.13
N ARG A 148 -0.91 -10.38 12.64
CA ARG A 148 -1.85 -9.70 11.75
C ARG A 148 -2.61 -8.59 12.44
N LEU A 149 -3.05 -8.79 13.68
CA LEU A 149 -3.72 -7.76 14.47
C LEU A 149 -2.76 -6.59 14.72
N ASN A 150 -1.52 -6.87 15.12
CA ASN A 150 -0.51 -5.84 15.34
C ASN A 150 -0.26 -5.01 14.08
N PHE A 151 -0.19 -5.65 12.91
CA PHE A 151 -0.03 -4.93 11.66
C PHE A 151 -1.28 -4.14 11.25
N ILE A 152 -2.49 -4.65 11.51
CA ILE A 152 -3.73 -3.87 11.31
C ILE A 152 -3.71 -2.61 12.18
N LEU A 153 -3.37 -2.74 13.46
CA LEU A 153 -3.25 -1.62 14.39
C LEU A 153 -2.17 -0.62 13.94
N TYR A 154 -1.03 -1.12 13.44
CA TYR A 154 0.02 -0.29 12.85
C TYR A 154 -0.50 0.57 11.70
N LYS A 155 -1.24 -0.03 10.76
CA LYS A 155 -1.81 0.69 9.60
C LYS A 155 -2.84 1.75 10.03
N ILE A 156 -3.68 1.43 11.02
CA ILE A 156 -4.62 2.40 11.61
C ILE A 156 -3.87 3.55 12.29
N LYS A 157 -2.80 3.25 13.04
CA LYS A 157 -1.96 4.26 13.70
C LYS A 157 -1.26 5.17 12.67
N PHE A 158 -0.73 4.61 11.59
CA PHE A 158 -0.13 5.35 10.49
C PHE A 158 -1.13 6.32 9.84
N LEU A 159 -2.36 5.85 9.58
CA LEU A 159 -3.45 6.70 9.09
C LEU A 159 -3.83 7.79 10.11
N SER A 160 -3.95 7.45 11.38
CA SER A 160 -4.29 8.41 12.44
C SER A 160 -3.23 9.52 12.55
N LYS A 161 -1.94 9.16 12.54
CA LYS A 161 -0.85 10.13 12.48
C LYS A 161 -0.96 11.02 11.24
N THR A 162 -1.21 10.43 10.07
CA THR A 162 -1.40 11.18 8.82
C THR A 162 -2.53 12.20 8.92
N ARG A 163 -3.71 11.82 9.42
CA ARG A 163 -4.84 12.74 9.61
C ARG A 163 -4.49 13.92 10.51
N LYS A 164 -3.81 13.64 11.64
CA LYS A 164 -3.33 14.68 12.56
C LYS A 164 -2.37 15.66 11.87
N THR A 165 -1.37 15.17 11.15
CA THR A 165 -0.38 16.03 10.44
C THR A 165 -1.01 16.79 9.26
N VAL A 166 -1.98 16.19 8.59
CA VAL A 166 -2.74 16.84 7.51
C VAL A 166 -3.68 17.93 8.05
N GLY A 167 -4.09 17.86 9.32
CA GLY A 167 -5.05 18.78 9.95
C GLY A 167 -6.50 18.36 9.76
N GLN A 168 -6.75 17.10 9.40
CA GLN A 168 -8.08 16.55 9.24
C GLN A 168 -8.58 16.06 10.61
N LYS A 169 -9.58 16.72 11.19
CA LYS A 169 -10.21 16.28 12.45
C LYS A 169 -11.00 14.98 12.21
N ASN A 170 -11.07 14.13 13.24
CA ASN A 170 -11.82 12.87 13.23
C ASN A 170 -13.33 13.11 13.14
#